data_AF-A0A9D8A0Z7-F1
#
_entry.id   AF-A0A9D8A0Z7-F1
#
_cell.length_a   1.000
_cell.length_b   1.000
_cell.length_c   1.000
_cell.angle_alpha   90.00
_cell.angle_beta   90.00
_cell.angle_gamma   90.00
#
_symmetry.space_group_name_H-M   'P 1'
#
loop_
_entity.id
_entity.type
_entity.pdbx_description
1 polymer ?
#
loop_
_entity_poly.entity_id
_entity_poly.type
_entity_poly.pdbx_seq_one_letter_code
_entity_poly.pdbx_strand_id
1 'polypeptide(L)'
;MKRFLWYVPGLLLWLILVSEVVQAYPLDGFDYSGIRRLKRLELIMSEKMPGPRLLPGAALGLESIRLHPETKNLNLSDISLLTDIKLQHKIEALFPNRDESYSLAVLDISPGHPVRLALKQADRRFAVGSVGKLAVVAGLFNELQRLFPDSVEKRLNILKTRMVVAGPWIETDYHTIPFYFPDTGLFSNRLAQQGDRFSLFEWADHMISASANSAASTLWKELVLIRHFGH
;
A
#
# COMPACT_ATOMS: atom_id res chain seq x y z
N MET A 1 -37.31 51.10 10.32
CA MET A 1 -36.06 51.58 10.95
C MET A 1 -35.08 50.42 11.02
N LYS A 2 -33.86 50.67 10.51
CA LYS A 2 -32.76 49.71 10.33
C LYS A 2 -32.30 49.13 11.68
N ARG A 3 -32.06 47.82 11.75
CA ARG A 3 -31.00 47.26 12.62
C ARG A 3 -30.26 46.11 11.92
N PHE A 4 -28.95 46.30 11.90
CA PHE A 4 -27.87 45.41 11.49
C PHE A 4 -27.91 44.06 12.19
N LEU A 5 -27.49 42.99 11.51
CA LEU A 5 -26.40 42.14 12.00
C LEU A 5 -25.73 41.42 10.81
N TRP A 6 -24.42 41.56 10.71
CA TRP A 6 -23.55 40.89 9.75
C TRP A 6 -22.99 39.57 10.34
N TYR A 7 -22.54 38.68 9.44
CA TYR A 7 -21.57 37.58 9.58
C TYR A 7 -21.94 36.35 10.44
N VAL A 8 -22.10 35.19 9.80
CA VAL A 8 -21.23 33.99 9.99
C VAL A 8 -21.29 33.10 8.72
N PRO A 9 -20.37 33.21 7.75
CA PRO A 9 -20.06 32.11 6.84
C PRO A 9 -18.85 31.38 7.42
N GLY A 10 -19.02 30.69 8.55
CA GLY A 10 -17.90 30.15 9.32
C GLY A 10 -18.09 28.72 9.82
N LEU A 11 -19.27 28.12 9.67
CA LEU A 11 -19.59 26.82 10.27
C LEU A 11 -19.64 25.65 9.28
N LEU A 12 -19.45 25.91 7.98
CA LEU A 12 -19.44 24.88 6.92
C LEU A 12 -18.03 24.44 6.50
N LEU A 13 -16.99 25.01 7.12
CA LEU A 13 -15.57 24.67 6.90
C LEU A 13 -14.94 23.95 8.10
N TRP A 14 -15.75 23.51 9.06
CA TRP A 14 -15.34 22.83 10.30
C TRP A 14 -15.85 21.39 10.38
N LEU A 15 -15.87 20.71 9.23
CA LEU A 15 -16.21 19.28 9.10
C LEU A 15 -15.18 18.55 8.23
N ILE A 16 -13.93 19.02 8.23
CA ILE A 16 -12.75 18.33 7.68
C ILE A 16 -11.73 18.17 8.81
N LEU A 17 -12.08 17.46 9.88
CA LEU A 17 -11.13 17.05 10.92
C LEU A 17 -11.53 15.68 11.49
N VAL A 18 -11.55 14.67 10.62
CA VAL A 18 -11.03 13.37 11.01
C VAL A 18 -9.91 13.10 10.05
N SER A 19 -8.70 13.51 10.43
CA SER A 19 -7.48 13.06 9.81
C SER A 19 -7.35 11.58 10.13
N GLU A 20 -7.91 10.72 9.28
CA GLU A 20 -7.46 9.34 9.22
C GLU A 20 -5.97 9.38 8.90
N VAL A 21 -5.20 8.66 9.70
CA VAL A 21 -3.77 8.46 9.48
C VAL A 21 -3.65 7.77 8.14
N VAL A 22 -3.36 8.56 7.09
CA VAL A 22 -2.97 8.05 5.78
C VAL A 22 -1.68 7.28 6.04
N GLN A 23 -1.82 5.96 6.11
CA GLN A 23 -0.75 5.01 6.32
C GLN A 23 0.23 5.14 5.17
N ALA A 24 1.44 5.58 5.48
CA ALA A 24 2.50 5.67 4.51
C ALA A 24 3.63 4.71 4.83
N TYR A 25 4.47 4.53 3.83
CA TYR A 25 5.64 3.67 3.88
C TYR A 25 6.66 4.22 4.89
N PRO A 26 7.21 3.39 5.79
CA PRO A 26 8.06 3.84 6.88
C PRO A 26 9.35 4.50 6.35
N LEU A 27 9.53 5.79 6.67
CA LEU A 27 10.65 6.60 6.19
C LEU A 27 12.01 6.06 6.64
N ASP A 28 12.07 5.61 7.89
CA ASP A 28 13.24 5.10 8.61
C ASP A 28 13.49 3.59 8.38
N GLY A 29 12.76 2.97 7.45
CA GLY A 29 12.84 1.53 7.19
C GLY A 29 14.10 1.07 6.44
N PHE A 30 15.08 1.93 6.16
CA PHE A 30 16.27 1.55 5.37
C PHE A 30 17.09 0.45 6.07
N ASP A 31 17.41 0.60 7.34
CA ASP A 31 18.24 -0.38 8.05
C ASP A 31 17.51 -1.74 8.17
N TYR A 32 16.19 -1.69 8.32
CA TYR A 32 15.33 -2.87 8.36
C TYR A 32 15.24 -3.60 7.00
N SER A 33 14.99 -2.86 5.92
CA SER A 33 14.63 -3.43 4.60
C SER A 33 15.76 -3.46 3.57
N GLY A 34 16.77 -2.60 3.73
CA GLY A 34 17.78 -2.34 2.70
C GLY A 34 17.27 -1.57 1.47
N ILE A 35 16.03 -1.05 1.48
CA ILE A 35 15.44 -0.35 0.32
C ILE A 35 16.10 1.02 0.16
N ARG A 36 16.95 1.15 -0.85
CA ARG A 36 17.85 2.31 -0.98
C ARG A 36 17.10 3.63 -1.10
N ARG A 37 15.96 3.67 -1.79
CA ARG A 37 15.17 4.91 -1.92
C ARG A 37 14.69 5.45 -0.55
N LEU A 38 14.56 4.62 0.49
CA LEU A 38 14.23 5.10 1.83
C LEU A 38 15.36 5.89 2.45
N LYS A 39 16.61 5.44 2.28
CA LYS A 39 17.75 6.19 2.78
C LYS A 39 17.80 7.61 2.21
N ARG A 40 17.47 7.74 0.92
CA ARG A 40 17.33 9.06 0.28
C ARG A 40 16.26 9.92 0.95
N LEU A 41 15.08 9.35 1.22
CA LEU A 41 13.99 10.08 1.88
C LEU A 41 14.38 10.48 3.30
N GLU A 42 15.02 9.60 4.07
CA GLU A 42 15.56 9.89 5.40
C GLU A 42 16.56 11.06 5.36
N LEU A 43 17.48 11.07 4.39
CA LEU A 43 18.46 12.16 4.22
C LEU A 43 17.79 13.50 3.85
N ILE A 44 16.74 13.47 3.03
CA ILE A 44 15.98 14.67 2.66
C ILE A 44 15.22 15.21 3.87
N MET A 45 14.53 14.33 4.60
CA MET A 45 13.74 14.74 5.77
C MET A 45 14.60 15.20 6.95
N SER A 46 15.84 14.71 7.05
CA SER A 46 16.84 15.16 8.03
C SER A 46 17.69 16.34 7.56
N GLU A 47 17.34 16.98 6.43
CA GLU A 47 18.03 18.14 5.84
C GLU A 47 19.50 17.88 5.45
N LYS A 48 19.94 16.61 5.43
CA LYS A 48 21.28 16.19 5.00
C LYS A 48 21.42 16.10 3.48
N MET A 49 20.32 16.16 2.75
CA MET A 49 20.27 16.16 1.28
C MET A 49 19.15 17.09 0.80
N PRO A 50 19.35 17.88 -0.26
CA PRO A 50 18.27 18.66 -0.85
C PRO A 50 17.23 17.76 -1.52
N GLY A 51 15.94 18.12 -1.40
CA GLY A 51 14.86 17.40 -2.07
C GLY A 51 13.47 17.84 -1.62
N PRO A 52 12.41 17.33 -2.28
CA PRO A 52 11.05 17.63 -1.88
C PRO A 52 10.73 17.00 -0.52
N ARG A 53 10.19 17.79 0.41
CA ARG A 53 9.70 17.28 1.68
C ARG A 53 8.44 16.45 1.46
N LEU A 54 8.31 15.39 2.27
CA LEU A 54 7.13 14.55 2.29
C LEU A 54 6.00 15.25 3.06
N LEU A 55 4.76 14.93 2.68
CA LEU A 55 3.59 15.29 3.48
C LEU A 55 3.68 14.59 4.86
N PRO A 56 3.09 15.16 5.93
CA PRO A 56 3.21 14.61 7.28
C PRO A 56 2.89 13.10 7.40
N GLY A 57 1.82 12.64 6.74
CA GLY A 57 1.49 11.20 6.72
C GLY A 57 2.54 10.35 6.02
N ALA A 58 3.20 10.88 5.00
CA ALA A 58 4.29 10.22 4.26
C ALA A 58 5.65 10.22 4.99
N ALA A 59 5.75 10.92 6.12
CA ALA A 59 6.96 11.02 6.92
C ALA A 59 6.97 10.10 8.16
N LEU A 60 5.94 9.27 8.32
CA LEU A 60 5.83 8.35 9.47
C LEU A 60 6.90 7.24 9.41
N GLY A 61 7.37 6.82 10.58
CA GLY A 61 8.36 5.75 10.74
C GLY A 61 7.76 4.37 11.01
N LEU A 62 8.62 3.37 11.18
CA LEU A 62 8.25 1.98 11.47
C LEU A 62 7.44 1.87 12.77
N GLU A 63 7.75 2.66 13.78
CA GLU A 63 7.05 2.69 15.08
C GLU A 63 5.59 3.17 14.96
N SER A 64 5.27 3.84 13.86
CA SER A 64 3.91 4.30 13.56
C SER A 64 3.04 3.20 12.96
N ILE A 65 3.62 2.07 12.52
CA ILE A 65 2.89 0.92 11.99
C ILE A 65 2.10 0.25 13.12
N ARG A 66 0.77 0.22 12.99
CA ARG A 66 -0.13 -0.48 13.91
C ARG A 66 -0.89 -1.55 13.14
N LEU A 67 -0.72 -2.81 13.54
CA LEU A 67 -1.45 -3.91 12.94
C LEU A 67 -2.84 -3.99 13.58
N HIS A 68 -3.89 -3.91 12.75
CA HIS A 68 -5.27 -4.14 13.15
C HIS A 68 -5.93 -5.10 12.17
N PRO A 69 -6.92 -5.91 12.61
CA PRO A 69 -7.37 -6.12 13.99
C PRO A 69 -6.56 -7.22 14.71
N GLU A 70 -6.14 -6.97 15.95
CA GLU A 70 -5.25 -7.90 16.69
C GLU A 70 -5.93 -9.21 17.16
N THR A 71 -7.27 -9.28 17.21
CA THR A 71 -7.95 -10.34 17.99
C THR A 71 -9.33 -10.80 17.50
N LYS A 72 -9.86 -10.33 16.37
CA LYS A 72 -11.16 -10.81 15.87
C LYS A 72 -10.95 -11.83 14.75
N ASN A 73 -11.28 -13.09 15.02
CA ASN A 73 -11.59 -14.06 13.98
C ASN A 73 -12.85 -13.57 13.24
N LEU A 74 -12.64 -12.66 12.29
CA LEU A 74 -13.72 -12.08 11.51
C LEU A 74 -14.11 -13.08 10.43
N ASN A 75 -15.30 -13.67 10.57
CA ASN A 75 -15.89 -14.44 9.49
C ASN A 75 -16.60 -13.49 8.52
N LEU A 76 -15.96 -13.19 7.38
CA LEU A 76 -16.57 -12.33 6.35
C LEU A 76 -17.81 -12.95 5.68
N SER A 77 -18.05 -14.25 5.85
CA SER A 77 -19.27 -14.91 5.41
C SER A 77 -20.45 -14.74 6.37
N ASP A 78 -20.23 -14.11 7.53
CA ASP A 78 -21.28 -13.84 8.50
C ASP A 78 -22.22 -12.73 8.00
N ILE A 79 -23.46 -13.13 7.66
CA ILE A 79 -24.51 -12.25 7.16
C ILE A 79 -24.90 -11.20 8.21
N SER A 80 -24.65 -11.43 9.51
CA SER A 80 -24.96 -10.44 10.55
C SER A 80 -24.17 -9.14 10.36
N LEU A 81 -23.03 -9.18 9.66
CA LEU A 81 -22.23 -7.98 9.35
C LEU A 81 -22.97 -6.99 8.44
N LEU A 82 -23.93 -7.45 7.63
CA LEU A 82 -24.71 -6.64 6.68
C LEU A 82 -25.93 -5.95 7.32
N THR A 83 -26.15 -6.13 8.62
CA THR A 83 -27.38 -5.66 9.29
C THR A 83 -27.44 -4.16 9.55
N ASP A 84 -26.36 -3.40 9.36
CA ASP A 84 -26.38 -1.94 9.52
C ASP A 84 -27.00 -1.23 8.30
N ILE A 85 -28.32 -1.13 8.33
CA ILE A 85 -29.14 -0.42 7.32
C ILE A 85 -28.71 1.05 7.18
N LYS A 86 -28.27 1.71 8.26
CA LYS A 86 -27.85 3.12 8.21
C LYS A 86 -26.56 3.26 7.43
N LEU A 87 -25.58 2.38 7.65
CA LEU A 87 -24.34 2.35 6.87
C LEU A 87 -24.63 2.03 5.40
N GLN A 88 -25.45 1.01 5.15
CA GLN A 88 -25.84 0.61 3.80
C GLN A 88 -26.51 1.76 3.02
N HIS A 89 -27.50 2.45 3.62
CA HIS A 89 -28.14 3.62 3.01
C HIS A 89 -27.16 4.77 2.74
N LYS A 90 -26.20 5.03 3.64
CA LYS A 90 -25.16 6.04 3.42
C LYS A 90 -24.31 5.69 2.20
N ILE A 91 -23.91 4.43 2.08
CA ILE A 91 -23.15 3.95 0.93
C ILE A 91 -23.96 4.10 -0.36
N GLU A 92 -25.23 3.70 -0.36
CA GLU A 92 -26.11 3.85 -1.53
C GLU A 92 -26.28 5.33 -1.93
N ALA A 93 -26.42 6.22 -0.95
CA ALA A 93 -26.58 7.65 -1.14
C ALA A 93 -25.32 8.37 -1.66
N LEU A 94 -24.13 7.75 -1.68
CA LEU A 94 -22.93 8.30 -2.32
C LEU A 94 -22.97 8.18 -3.86
N PHE A 95 -23.84 7.33 -4.39
CA PHE A 95 -23.95 7.04 -5.82
C PHE A 95 -25.33 7.41 -6.40
N PRO A 96 -25.96 8.56 -6.05
CA PRO A 96 -27.26 8.90 -6.59
C PRO A 96 -27.09 9.18 -8.08
N ASN A 97 -27.85 8.47 -8.92
CA ASN A 97 -27.81 8.61 -10.38
C ASN A 97 -26.47 8.24 -11.04
N ARG A 98 -25.60 7.48 -10.36
CA ARG A 98 -24.40 6.93 -11.00
C ARG A 98 -24.73 5.62 -11.73
N ASP A 99 -24.02 5.42 -12.84
CA ASP A 99 -24.16 4.24 -13.68
C ASP A 99 -24.01 2.94 -12.87
N GLU A 100 -24.71 1.89 -13.28
CA GLU A 100 -24.64 0.59 -12.63
C GLU A 100 -23.28 -0.10 -12.74
N SER A 101 -22.27 0.52 -13.36
CA SER A 101 -20.89 0.04 -13.40
C SER A 101 -20.09 0.23 -12.10
N TYR A 102 -20.60 0.95 -11.09
CA TYR A 102 -19.88 1.15 -9.83
C TYR A 102 -20.23 0.10 -8.76
N SER A 103 -19.22 -0.68 -8.35
CA SER A 103 -19.27 -1.54 -7.16
C SER A 103 -18.50 -0.92 -5.99
N LEU A 104 -18.88 -1.28 -4.77
CA LEU A 104 -18.18 -0.88 -3.55
C LEU A 104 -18.36 -1.94 -2.47
N ALA A 105 -17.30 -2.19 -1.71
CA ALA A 105 -17.36 -2.95 -0.46
C ALA A 105 -16.66 -2.14 0.64
N VAL A 106 -17.36 -1.88 1.74
CA VAL A 106 -16.83 -1.16 2.90
C VAL A 106 -16.97 -2.04 4.13
N LEU A 107 -15.83 -2.41 4.72
CA LEU A 107 -15.77 -3.10 5.99
C LEU A 107 -15.31 -2.10 7.06
N ASP A 108 -16.24 -1.72 7.93
CA ASP A 108 -15.97 -0.86 9.08
C ASP A 108 -15.47 -1.73 10.25
N ILE A 109 -14.20 -1.54 10.59
CA ILE A 109 -13.51 -2.20 11.72
C ILE A 109 -13.06 -1.18 12.78
N SER A 110 -13.73 -0.02 12.88
CA SER A 110 -13.34 1.04 13.81
C SER A 110 -13.34 0.55 15.27
N PRO A 111 -12.27 0.84 16.05
CA PRO A 111 -12.22 0.49 17.46
C PRO A 111 -13.42 1.04 18.25
N GLY A 112 -13.99 0.23 19.14
CA GLY A 112 -15.17 0.61 19.92
C GLY A 112 -16.51 0.50 19.19
N HIS A 113 -16.52 0.15 17.90
CA HIS A 113 -17.73 -0.07 17.11
C HIS A 113 -17.93 -1.55 16.77
N PRO A 114 -19.19 -2.00 16.52
CA PRO A 114 -19.42 -3.30 15.91
C PRO A 114 -18.79 -3.33 14.51
N VAL A 115 -18.26 -4.49 14.12
CA VAL A 115 -17.79 -4.69 12.74
C VAL A 115 -19.01 -4.70 11.84
N ARG A 116 -18.97 -3.91 10.76
CA ARG A 116 -20.10 -3.73 9.84
C ARG A 116 -19.61 -3.79 8.41
N LEU A 117 -20.42 -4.38 7.55
CA LEU A 117 -20.16 -4.50 6.13
C LEU A 117 -21.26 -3.79 5.36
N ALA A 118 -20.89 -3.00 4.36
CA ALA A 118 -21.82 -2.43 3.40
C ALA A 118 -21.32 -2.72 1.98
N LEU A 119 -22.25 -3.12 1.12
CA LEU A 119 -21.95 -3.64 -0.21
C LEU A 119 -22.81 -2.96 -1.25
N LYS A 120 -22.22 -2.65 -2.40
CA LYS A 120 -22.92 -2.22 -3.62
C LYS A 120 -22.41 -3.07 -4.76
N GLN A 121 -23.29 -3.82 -5.40
CA GLN A 121 -22.98 -4.68 -6.56
C GLN A 121 -21.80 -5.64 -6.33
N ALA A 122 -21.78 -6.31 -5.17
CA ALA A 122 -20.65 -7.14 -4.74
C ALA A 122 -20.28 -8.26 -5.72
N ASP A 123 -21.25 -8.83 -6.43
CA ASP A 123 -21.03 -9.95 -7.35
C ASP A 123 -20.57 -9.52 -8.75
N ARG A 124 -20.53 -8.21 -9.04
CA ARG A 124 -20.11 -7.70 -10.34
C ARG A 124 -18.60 -7.86 -10.51
N ARG A 125 -18.19 -8.39 -11.67
CA ARG A 125 -16.78 -8.67 -11.98
C ARG A 125 -16.13 -7.51 -12.72
N PHE A 126 -14.88 -7.23 -12.39
CA PHE A 126 -14.06 -6.18 -12.98
C PHE A 126 -12.66 -6.69 -13.30
N ALA A 127 -12.01 -6.07 -14.28
CA ALA A 127 -10.56 -6.20 -14.41
C ALA A 127 -9.91 -5.53 -13.19
N VAL A 128 -9.11 -6.29 -12.43
CA VAL A 128 -8.51 -5.80 -11.17
C VAL A 128 -7.38 -4.78 -11.38
N GLY A 129 -6.81 -4.72 -12.59
CA GLY A 129 -5.67 -3.86 -12.89
C GLY A 129 -4.52 -4.07 -11.88
N SER A 130 -3.86 -2.98 -11.49
CA SER A 130 -2.75 -3.02 -10.53
C SER A 130 -3.13 -3.50 -9.13
N VAL A 131 -4.41 -3.57 -8.77
CA VAL A 131 -4.84 -4.17 -7.48
C VAL A 131 -4.40 -5.64 -7.40
N GLY A 132 -4.30 -6.33 -8.54
CA GLY A 132 -3.79 -7.70 -8.61
C GLY A 132 -2.36 -7.88 -8.08
N LYS A 133 -1.55 -6.82 -8.01
CA LYS A 133 -0.20 -6.85 -7.42
C LYS A 133 -0.21 -7.21 -5.94
N LEU A 134 -1.34 -6.97 -5.24
CA LEU A 134 -1.53 -7.42 -3.87
C LEU A 134 -1.50 -8.95 -3.75
N ALA A 135 -2.02 -9.67 -4.75
CA ALA A 135 -1.93 -11.14 -4.76
C ALA A 135 -0.49 -11.62 -4.94
N VAL A 136 0.33 -10.90 -5.71
CA VAL A 136 1.75 -11.23 -5.92
C VAL A 136 2.53 -11.08 -4.61
N VAL A 137 2.39 -9.95 -3.91
CA VAL A 137 3.10 -9.74 -2.64
C VAL A 137 2.57 -10.65 -1.53
N ALA A 138 1.26 -10.92 -1.47
CA ALA A 138 0.70 -11.87 -0.53
C ALA A 138 1.23 -13.30 -0.79
N GLY A 139 1.32 -13.70 -2.07
CA GLY A 139 1.93 -14.96 -2.48
C GLY A 139 3.40 -15.06 -2.06
N LEU A 140 4.17 -14.00 -2.25
CA LEU A 140 5.58 -13.95 -1.81
C LEU A 140 5.70 -14.18 -0.30
N PHE A 141 4.91 -13.47 0.51
CA PHE A 141 4.93 -13.64 1.96
C PHE A 141 4.45 -15.03 2.39
N ASN A 142 3.45 -15.59 1.71
CA ASN A 142 2.98 -16.95 1.96
C ASN A 142 4.08 -18.00 1.67
N GLU A 143 4.79 -17.88 0.55
CA GLU A 143 5.86 -18.82 0.21
C GLU A 143 7.07 -18.68 1.14
N LEU A 144 7.42 -17.45 1.56
CA LEU A 144 8.46 -17.24 2.56
C LEU A 144 8.07 -17.82 3.93
N GLN A 145 6.80 -17.67 4.34
CA GLN A 145 6.27 -18.31 5.55
C GLN A 145 6.31 -19.84 5.43
N ARG A 146 5.98 -20.41 4.25
CA ARG A 146 6.07 -21.85 4.02
C ARG A 146 7.50 -22.37 4.18
N LEU A 147 8.49 -21.66 3.64
CA LEU A 147 9.90 -22.06 3.71
C LEU A 147 10.50 -21.85 5.11
N PHE A 148 10.08 -20.80 5.81
CA PHE A 148 10.63 -20.44 7.12
C PHE A 148 9.49 -20.19 8.13
N PRO A 149 8.75 -21.23 8.51
CA PRO A 149 7.54 -21.09 9.32
C PRO A 149 7.79 -20.39 10.65
N ASP A 150 8.92 -20.69 11.28
CA ASP A 150 9.22 -20.22 12.64
C ASP A 150 10.26 -19.10 12.69
N SER A 151 10.67 -18.55 11.54
CA SER A 151 11.72 -17.53 11.50
C SER A 151 11.37 -16.35 10.61
N VAL A 152 10.81 -15.30 11.21
CA VAL A 152 10.62 -13.99 10.57
C VAL A 152 11.96 -13.42 10.12
N GLU A 153 13.01 -13.57 10.94
CA GLU A 153 14.36 -13.09 10.63
C GLU A 153 14.89 -13.67 9.31
N LYS A 154 14.76 -14.99 9.07
CA LYS A 154 15.18 -15.61 7.81
C LYS A 154 14.39 -15.06 6.62
N ARG A 155 13.09 -14.84 6.77
CA ARG A 155 12.23 -14.25 5.72
C ARG A 155 12.69 -12.84 5.37
N LEU A 156 12.93 -12.01 6.39
CA LEU A 156 13.44 -10.65 6.22
C LEU A 156 14.83 -10.64 5.58
N ASN A 157 15.72 -11.53 6.03
CA ASN A 157 17.05 -11.65 5.47
C ASN A 157 17.02 -12.00 3.98
N ILE A 158 16.16 -12.93 3.56
CA ILE A 158 15.99 -13.27 2.14
C ILE A 158 15.45 -12.06 1.37
N LEU A 159 14.41 -11.40 1.87
CA LEU A 159 13.85 -10.22 1.22
C LEU A 159 14.89 -9.11 1.01
N LYS A 160 15.75 -8.89 2.00
CA LYS A 160 16.80 -7.87 2.00
C LYS A 160 18.01 -8.25 1.15
N THR A 161 18.48 -9.49 1.21
CA THR A 161 19.77 -9.89 0.64
C THR A 161 19.66 -10.60 -0.72
N ARG A 162 18.51 -11.17 -1.06
CA ARG A 162 18.31 -11.81 -2.36
C ARG A 162 18.17 -10.77 -3.46
N MET A 163 19.26 -10.59 -4.21
CA MET A 163 19.30 -9.70 -5.36
C MET A 163 18.81 -10.41 -6.62
N VAL A 164 17.86 -9.80 -7.31
CA VAL A 164 17.23 -10.32 -8.53
C VAL A 164 17.52 -9.36 -9.68
N VAL A 165 17.97 -9.94 -10.79
CA VAL A 165 18.20 -9.21 -12.04
C VAL A 165 16.95 -9.33 -12.91
N ALA A 166 16.49 -8.20 -13.43
CA ALA A 166 15.41 -8.13 -14.39
C ALA A 166 15.81 -8.88 -15.68
N GLY A 167 15.02 -9.90 -16.02
CA GLY A 167 15.20 -10.70 -17.22
C GLY A 167 14.47 -10.11 -18.44
N PRO A 168 14.45 -10.84 -19.57
CA PRO A 168 13.77 -10.39 -20.79
C PRO A 168 12.24 -10.36 -20.67
N TRP A 169 11.67 -11.01 -19.66
CA TRP A 169 10.24 -11.06 -19.35
C TRP A 169 9.73 -9.83 -18.58
N ILE A 170 10.55 -8.79 -18.53
CA ILE A 170 10.18 -7.54 -17.85
C ILE A 170 9.10 -6.84 -18.68
N GLU A 171 7.88 -6.80 -18.15
CA GLU A 171 6.77 -6.13 -18.82
C GLU A 171 7.04 -4.63 -18.97
N THR A 172 6.50 -4.05 -20.04
CA THR A 172 6.65 -2.62 -20.31
C THR A 172 5.93 -1.79 -19.25
N ASP A 173 6.65 -0.82 -18.68
CA ASP A 173 6.12 0.09 -17.69
C ASP A 173 5.68 1.42 -18.29
N TYR A 174 4.64 1.99 -17.67
CA TYR A 174 4.32 3.41 -17.76
C TYR A 174 4.83 4.21 -16.54
N HIS A 175 5.21 3.52 -15.46
CA HIS A 175 5.64 4.12 -14.21
C HIS A 175 7.15 4.00 -14.04
N THR A 176 7.80 5.10 -13.69
CA THR A 176 9.22 5.13 -13.37
C THR A 176 9.46 4.69 -11.92
N ILE A 177 10.64 4.10 -11.68
CA ILE A 177 11.08 3.65 -10.36
C ILE A 177 12.36 4.39 -9.95
N PRO A 178 12.52 4.67 -8.64
CA PRO A 178 13.68 5.40 -8.13
C PRO A 178 14.91 4.49 -8.03
N PHE A 179 16.01 4.94 -8.63
CA PHE A 179 17.35 4.37 -8.45
C PHE A 179 18.13 5.31 -7.54
N TYR A 180 18.51 4.82 -6.37
CA TYR A 180 19.37 5.56 -5.45
C TYR A 180 20.56 4.70 -5.04
N PHE A 181 21.76 5.29 -5.06
CA PHE A 181 22.99 4.65 -4.67
C PHE A 181 23.55 5.35 -3.43
N PRO A 182 23.36 4.79 -2.21
CA PRO A 182 23.79 5.45 -0.97
C PRO A 182 25.27 5.83 -0.95
N ASP A 183 26.14 5.01 -1.54
CA ASP A 183 27.59 5.21 -1.52
C ASP A 183 28.03 6.44 -2.32
N THR A 184 27.35 6.73 -3.42
CA THR A 184 27.70 7.83 -4.34
C THR A 184 26.73 9.02 -4.25
N GLY A 185 25.59 8.83 -3.58
CA GLY A 185 24.49 9.79 -3.57
C GLY A 185 23.76 9.94 -4.91
N LEU A 186 24.12 9.16 -5.93
CA LEU A 186 23.51 9.25 -7.26
C LEU A 186 22.05 8.82 -7.21
N PHE A 187 21.21 9.62 -7.87
CA PHE A 187 19.78 9.39 -7.98
C PHE A 187 19.31 9.54 -9.42
N SER A 188 18.48 8.62 -9.88
CA SER A 188 17.70 8.77 -11.10
C SER A 188 16.32 8.16 -10.93
N ASN A 189 15.37 8.58 -11.76
CA ASN A 189 14.05 8.00 -11.80
C ASN A 189 13.73 7.66 -13.25
N ARG A 190 13.61 6.36 -13.56
CA ARG A 190 13.43 5.87 -14.94
C ARG A 190 12.63 4.59 -14.96
N LEU A 191 12.19 4.17 -16.16
CA LEU A 191 11.60 2.86 -16.35
C LEU A 191 12.63 1.78 -16.00
N ALA A 192 12.14 0.70 -15.39
CA ALA A 192 12.96 -0.48 -15.20
C ALA A 192 13.25 -1.13 -16.57
N GLN A 193 14.43 -1.72 -16.69
CA GLN A 193 14.90 -2.35 -17.91
C GLN A 193 15.60 -3.67 -17.59
N GLN A 194 15.76 -4.50 -18.62
CA GLN A 194 16.53 -5.73 -18.51
C GLN A 194 17.95 -5.44 -17.97
N GLY A 195 18.42 -6.25 -17.03
CA GLY A 195 19.72 -6.08 -16.38
C GLY A 195 19.67 -5.26 -15.09
N ASP A 196 18.57 -4.55 -14.81
CA ASP A 196 18.39 -3.87 -13.52
C ASP A 196 18.40 -4.85 -12.37
N ARG A 197 19.05 -4.46 -11.27
CA ARG A 197 19.31 -5.34 -10.13
C ARG A 197 18.88 -4.70 -8.82
N PHE A 198 17.94 -5.36 -8.15
CA PHE A 198 17.34 -4.92 -6.90
C PHE A 198 17.14 -6.10 -5.95
N SER A 199 17.05 -5.84 -4.65
CA SER A 199 16.65 -6.89 -3.71
C SER A 199 15.18 -7.27 -3.93
N LEU A 200 14.74 -8.42 -3.39
CA LEU A 200 13.32 -8.76 -3.40
C LEU A 200 12.46 -7.69 -2.72
N PHE A 201 12.96 -7.07 -1.65
CA PHE A 201 12.30 -5.94 -1.00
C PHE A 201 12.15 -4.74 -1.92
N GLU A 202 13.20 -4.37 -2.64
CA GLU A 202 13.17 -3.26 -3.58
C GLU A 202 12.23 -3.53 -4.76
N TRP A 203 12.20 -4.76 -5.29
CA TRP A 203 11.21 -5.13 -6.30
C TRP A 203 9.77 -5.09 -5.76
N ALA A 204 9.53 -5.54 -4.53
CA ALA A 204 8.22 -5.45 -3.89
C ALA A 204 7.79 -4.01 -3.68
N ASP A 205 8.72 -3.17 -3.24
CA ASP A 205 8.48 -1.75 -3.08
C ASP A 205 8.19 -1.05 -4.40
N HIS A 206 8.96 -1.29 -5.46
CA HIS A 206 8.71 -0.72 -6.78
C HIS A 206 7.34 -1.16 -7.34
N MET A 207 6.97 -2.42 -7.10
CA MET A 207 5.66 -2.94 -7.49
C MET A 207 4.51 -2.25 -6.74
N ILE A 208 4.62 -2.06 -5.41
CA ILE A 208 3.53 -1.54 -4.58
C ILE A 208 3.48 -0.01 -4.59
N SER A 209 4.63 0.64 -4.39
CA SER A 209 4.73 2.09 -4.22
C SER A 209 4.62 2.84 -5.55
N ALA A 210 5.30 2.37 -6.59
CA ALA A 210 5.26 3.00 -7.92
C ALA A 210 4.25 2.32 -8.87
N SER A 211 3.60 1.24 -8.43
CA SER A 211 2.70 0.45 -9.27
C SER A 211 3.40 -0.09 -10.54
N ALA A 212 4.71 -0.36 -10.49
CA ALA A 212 5.46 -0.83 -11.66
C ALA A 212 5.06 -2.26 -12.06
N ASN A 213 4.66 -2.44 -13.33
CA ASN A 213 4.35 -3.73 -13.96
C ASN A 213 5.62 -4.55 -14.18
N SER A 214 6.73 -3.91 -14.50
CA SER A 214 8.05 -4.55 -14.62
C SER A 214 8.45 -5.28 -13.33
N ALA A 215 8.27 -4.59 -12.19
CA ALA A 215 8.55 -5.08 -10.87
C ALA A 215 7.59 -6.21 -10.50
N ALA A 216 6.31 -6.06 -10.84
CA ALA A 216 5.31 -7.10 -10.65
C ALA A 216 5.65 -8.40 -11.39
N SER A 217 6.04 -8.28 -12.66
CA SER A 217 6.39 -9.43 -13.51
C SER A 217 7.66 -10.11 -13.02
N THR A 218 8.65 -9.32 -12.61
CA THR A 218 9.89 -9.82 -12.01
C THR A 218 9.60 -10.59 -10.71
N LEU A 219 8.79 -10.03 -9.81
CA LEU A 219 8.40 -10.71 -8.57
C LEU A 219 7.53 -11.93 -8.78
N TRP A 220 6.58 -11.87 -9.70
CA TRP A 220 5.73 -13.00 -10.04
C TRP A 220 6.57 -14.20 -10.48
N LYS A 221 7.55 -13.95 -11.35
CA LYS A 221 8.51 -14.98 -11.76
C LYS A 221 9.29 -15.54 -10.56
N GLU A 222 9.83 -14.69 -9.69
CA GLU A 222 10.53 -15.17 -8.49
C GLU A 222 9.62 -15.98 -7.56
N LEU A 223 8.36 -15.56 -7.38
CA LEU A 223 7.36 -16.29 -6.61
C LEU A 223 7.14 -17.71 -7.17
N VAL A 224 6.96 -17.84 -8.49
CA VAL A 224 6.79 -19.15 -9.15
C VAL A 224 8.05 -20.02 -8.95
N LEU A 225 9.24 -19.44 -9.05
CA LEU A 225 10.50 -20.17 -8.84
C LEU A 225 10.66 -20.62 -7.38
N ILE A 226 10.32 -19.76 -6.41
CA ILE A 226 10.32 -20.12 -4.98
C ILE A 226 9.33 -21.26 -4.72
N ARG A 227 8.12 -21.19 -5.31
CA ARG A 227 7.13 -22.25 -5.15
C ARG A 227 7.61 -23.58 -5.72
N HIS A 228 8.25 -23.55 -6.89
CA HIS A 228 8.64 -24.75 -7.60
C HIS A 228 9.93 -25.39 -7.08
N PHE A 229 10.92 -24.59 -6.70
CA PHE A 229 12.25 -25.06 -6.30
C PHE A 229 12.58 -24.88 -4.81
N GLY A 230 11.77 -24.12 -4.06
CA GLY A 230 11.99 -23.88 -2.64
C GLY A 230 11.55 -25.08 -1.81
N HIS A 231 12.52 -25.86 -1.36
CA HIS A 231 12.38 -26.97 -0.41
C HIS A 231 13.09 -26.66 0.90
#